data_AF-A0A9E2AUJ3-F1
#
_entry.id   AF-A0A9E2AUJ3-F1
#
_cell.length_a   1.000
_cell.length_b   1.000
_cell.length_c   1.000
_cell.angle_alpha   90.00
_cell.angle_beta   90.00
_cell.angle_gamma   90.00
#
_symmetry.space_group_name_H-M   'P 1'
#
loop_
_entity.id
_entity.type
_entity.pdbx_description
1 polymer ?
#
loop_
_entity_poly.entity_id
_entity_poly.type
_entity_poly.pdbx_seq_one_letter_code
_entity_poly.pdbx_strand_id
1 'polypeptide(L)'
;YYYLGDYEKSKHQLKKYTTIFPDRPPIVLWLGTVHEHMDGNEEGIAKYLSELNKRYENGDSGSPAWFMALYYCHSQDYESAFTWLHKSYDRHEMEMAWLREEPLLIPLRNDQRYLELYAKVGFPMEPHSTPE
;
A
#
# COMPACT_ATOMS: atom_id res chain seq x y z
N TYR A 1 10.48 -4.97 9.50
CA TYR A 1 11.69 -4.15 9.31
C TYR A 1 11.34 -2.79 8.72
N TYR A 2 10.67 -2.73 7.56
CA TYR A 2 10.20 -1.47 6.97
C TYR A 2 9.50 -0.51 7.95
N TYR A 3 8.41 -0.93 8.60
CA TYR A 3 7.70 -0.09 9.60
C TYR A 3 8.53 0.29 10.83
N LEU A 4 9.66 -0.36 11.07
CA LEU A 4 10.58 -0.04 12.18
C LEU A 4 11.70 0.91 11.73
N GLY A 5 11.69 1.39 10.48
CA GLY A 5 12.73 2.25 9.91
C GLY A 5 14.04 1.51 9.56
N ASP A 6 14.10 0.19 9.76
CA ASP A 6 15.30 -0.62 9.44
C ASP A 6 15.25 -1.07 7.97
N TYR A 7 15.42 -0.09 7.07
CA TYR A 7 15.25 -0.28 5.63
C TYR A 7 16.29 -1.24 5.03
N GLU A 8 17.53 -1.18 5.49
CA GLU A 8 18.61 -2.08 5.06
C GLU A 8 18.28 -3.55 5.35
N LYS A 9 17.85 -3.88 6.58
CA LYS A 9 17.41 -5.25 6.87
C LYS A 9 16.15 -5.61 6.09
N SER A 10 15.24 -4.66 5.89
CA SER A 10 14.04 -4.92 5.09
C SER A 10 14.39 -5.32 3.65
N LYS A 11 15.28 -4.56 3.00
CA LYS A 11 15.75 -4.83 1.63
C LYS A 11 16.51 -6.15 1.55
N HIS A 12 17.36 -6.44 2.53
CA HIS A 12 18.08 -7.71 2.61
C HIS A 12 17.14 -8.91 2.71
N GLN A 13 16.12 -8.84 3.56
CA GLN A 13 15.15 -9.93 3.71
C GLN A 13 14.25 -10.07 2.47
N LEU A 14 13.86 -8.96 1.85
CA LEU A 14 13.13 -9.00 0.58
C LEU A 14 13.95 -9.70 -0.51
N LYS A 15 15.24 -9.36 -0.64
CA LYS A 15 16.15 -10.02 -1.60
C LYS A 15 16.28 -11.52 -1.35
N LYS A 16 16.40 -11.94 -0.09
CA LYS A 16 16.41 -13.36 0.27
C LYS A 16 15.11 -14.05 -0.13
N TYR A 17 13.96 -13.45 0.21
CA TYR A 17 12.65 -13.99 -0.14
C TYR A 17 12.50 -14.17 -1.65
N THR A 18 12.83 -13.15 -2.44
CA THR A 18 12.67 -13.18 -3.91
C THR A 18 13.66 -14.11 -4.61
N THR A 19 14.78 -14.47 -3.95
CA THR A 19 15.73 -15.48 -4.45
C THR A 19 15.20 -16.90 -4.25
N ILE A 20 14.49 -17.15 -3.16
CA ILE A 20 14.02 -18.50 -2.78
C ILE A 20 12.66 -18.82 -3.40
N PHE A 21 11.74 -17.85 -3.36
CA PHE A 21 10.38 -18.03 -3.83
C PHE A 21 10.21 -17.34 -5.18
N PRO A 22 9.60 -17.97 -6.18
CA PRO A 22 9.29 -17.33 -7.46
C PRO A 22 8.02 -16.47 -7.40
N ASP A 23 7.12 -16.73 -6.45
CA ASP A 23 5.86 -16.01 -6.32
C ASP A 23 6.08 -14.55 -5.87
N ARG A 24 5.21 -13.66 -6.34
CA ARG A 24 5.29 -12.21 -6.16
C ARG A 24 3.93 -11.66 -5.73
N PRO A 25 3.38 -12.05 -4.59
CA PRO A 25 2.09 -11.51 -4.14
C PRO A 25 2.14 -9.98 -4.04
N PRO A 26 1.02 -9.26 -4.15
CA PRO A 26 1.00 -7.80 -4.19
C PRO A 26 1.78 -7.11 -3.06
N ILE A 27 1.79 -7.65 -1.83
CA ILE A 27 2.61 -7.13 -0.72
C ILE A 27 4.13 -7.14 -1.03
N VAL A 28 4.61 -8.17 -1.73
CA VAL A 28 6.03 -8.30 -2.11
C VAL A 28 6.36 -7.32 -3.23
N LEU A 29 5.44 -7.13 -4.18
CA LEU A 29 5.58 -6.14 -5.24
C LEU A 29 5.63 -4.74 -4.64
N TRP A 30 4.70 -4.38 -3.75
CA TRP A 30 4.68 -3.09 -3.05
C TRP A 30 5.97 -2.84 -2.27
N LEU A 31 6.42 -3.80 -1.45
CA LEU A 31 7.65 -3.62 -0.69
C LEU A 31 8.86 -3.47 -1.63
N GLY A 32 8.86 -4.18 -2.77
CA GLY A 32 9.81 -3.98 -3.86
C GLY A 32 9.79 -2.55 -4.39
N THR A 33 8.62 -2.06 -4.81
CA THR A 33 8.46 -0.69 -5.32
C THR A 33 8.95 0.36 -4.33
N VAL A 34 8.64 0.20 -3.04
CA VAL A 34 9.11 1.10 -1.99
C VAL A 34 10.63 1.15 -1.93
N HIS A 35 11.32 0.00 -1.94
CA HIS A 35 12.78 -0.01 -1.96
C HIS A 35 13.38 0.58 -3.24
N GLU A 36 12.78 0.33 -4.41
CA GLU A 36 13.23 0.97 -5.66
C GLU A 36 13.05 2.50 -5.61
N HIS A 37 11.96 2.99 -5.01
CA HIS A 37 11.73 4.43 -4.81
C HIS A 37 12.78 5.04 -3.88
N MET A 38 13.09 4.37 -2.77
CA MET A 38 14.14 4.82 -1.84
C MET A 38 15.53 4.84 -2.48
N ASP A 39 15.79 3.97 -3.46
CA ASP A 39 17.03 3.93 -4.23
C ASP A 39 17.06 4.95 -5.40
N GLY A 40 15.94 5.61 -5.71
CA GLY A 40 15.80 6.48 -6.89
C GLY A 40 15.82 5.70 -8.22
N ASN A 41 15.46 4.43 -8.21
CA ASN A 41 15.43 3.58 -9.41
C ASN A 41 14.06 3.64 -10.11
N GLU A 42 13.89 4.63 -10.96
CA GLU A 42 12.64 4.85 -11.72
C GLU A 42 12.22 3.65 -12.58
N GLU A 43 13.17 2.93 -13.19
CA GLU A 43 12.86 1.73 -13.98
C GLU A 43 12.29 0.61 -13.09
N GLY A 44 12.89 0.43 -11.90
CA GLY A 44 12.43 -0.53 -10.90
C GLY A 44 11.02 -0.20 -10.41
N ILE A 45 10.76 1.07 -10.08
CA ILE A 45 9.44 1.56 -9.68
C ILE A 45 8.40 1.24 -10.77
N ALA A 46 8.66 1.67 -12.01
CA ALA A 46 7.73 1.48 -13.12
C ALA A 46 7.43 -0.01 -13.37
N LYS A 47 8.44 -0.87 -13.24
CA LYS A 47 8.28 -2.32 -13.40
C LYS A 47 7.34 -2.91 -12.33
N TYR A 48 7.57 -2.63 -11.06
CA TYR A 48 6.74 -3.20 -9.98
C TYR A 48 5.32 -2.62 -9.96
N LEU A 49 5.15 -1.32 -10.24
CA LEU A 49 3.83 -0.71 -10.36
C LEU A 49 3.04 -1.26 -11.55
N SER A 50 3.70 -1.49 -12.69
CA SER A 50 3.06 -2.10 -13.86
C SER A 50 2.55 -3.51 -13.55
N GLU A 51 3.34 -4.31 -12.83
CA GLU A 51 2.92 -5.65 -12.40
C GLU A 51 1.77 -5.60 -11.37
N LEU A 52 1.82 -4.70 -10.38
CA LEU A 52 0.70 -4.49 -9.46
C LEU A 52 -0.58 -4.09 -10.19
N ASN A 53 -0.47 -3.17 -11.15
CA ASN A 53 -1.61 -2.72 -11.95
C ASN A 53 -2.18 -3.87 -12.77
N LYS A 54 -1.31 -4.69 -13.39
CA LYS A 54 -1.74 -5.89 -14.11
C LYS A 54 -2.52 -6.86 -13.22
N ARG A 55 -2.08 -7.08 -11.98
CA ARG A 55 -2.81 -7.93 -11.01
C ARG A 55 -4.17 -7.35 -10.66
N TYR A 56 -4.25 -6.03 -10.51
CA TYR A 56 -5.52 -5.35 -10.33
C TYR A 56 -6.45 -5.56 -11.53
N GLU A 57 -5.99 -5.29 -12.75
CA GLU A 57 -6.81 -5.44 -13.96
C GLU A 57 -7.25 -6.89 -14.22
N ASN A 58 -6.40 -7.87 -13.88
CA ASN A 58 -6.73 -9.30 -14.01
C ASN A 58 -7.73 -9.80 -12.98
N GLY A 59 -8.02 -9.01 -11.95
CA GLY A 59 -8.92 -9.43 -10.89
C GLY A 59 -8.24 -10.29 -9.80
N ASP A 60 -6.91 -10.31 -9.74
CA ASP A 60 -6.17 -11.21 -8.86
C ASP A 60 -6.45 -10.94 -7.37
N SER A 61 -6.35 -11.99 -6.55
CA SER A 61 -6.41 -11.90 -5.09
C SER A 61 -5.16 -11.25 -4.48
N GLY A 62 -5.22 -10.91 -3.20
CA GLY A 62 -4.08 -10.32 -2.47
C GLY A 62 -4.04 -8.80 -2.53
N SER A 63 -5.16 -8.17 -2.89
CA SER A 63 -5.43 -6.74 -2.77
C SER A 63 -4.45 -5.80 -3.46
N PRO A 64 -4.25 -5.96 -4.78
CA PRO A 64 -3.34 -5.10 -5.55
C PRO A 64 -3.70 -3.61 -5.47
N ALA A 65 -4.97 -3.21 -5.40
CA ALA A 65 -5.32 -1.79 -5.27
C ALA A 65 -4.91 -1.20 -3.91
N TRP A 66 -5.11 -1.96 -2.83
CA TRP A 66 -4.66 -1.59 -1.49
C TRP A 66 -3.15 -1.32 -1.48
N PHE A 67 -2.37 -2.27 -1.98
CA PHE A 67 -0.91 -2.14 -2.02
C PHE A 67 -0.43 -1.03 -2.96
N MET A 68 -1.17 -0.75 -4.03
CA MET A 68 -0.93 0.44 -4.86
C MET A 68 -1.15 1.73 -4.07
N ALA A 69 -2.23 1.82 -3.30
CA ALA A 69 -2.50 2.99 -2.44
C ALA A 69 -1.41 3.21 -1.40
N LEU A 70 -0.90 2.13 -0.77
CA LEU A 70 0.19 2.24 0.20
C LEU A 70 1.49 2.74 -0.41
N TYR A 71 1.78 2.38 -1.67
CA TYR A 71 2.93 2.96 -2.38
C TYR A 71 2.77 4.48 -2.53
N TYR A 72 1.61 4.94 -2.99
CA TYR A 72 1.36 6.37 -3.17
C TYR A 72 1.34 7.15 -1.85
N CYS A 73 0.92 6.52 -0.74
CA CYS A 73 1.11 7.09 0.60
C CYS A 73 2.59 7.24 0.95
N HIS A 74 3.42 6.22 0.66
CA HIS A 74 4.86 6.29 0.89
C HIS A 74 5.53 7.42 0.10
N SER A 75 5.18 7.57 -1.19
CA SER A 75 5.71 8.65 -2.04
C SER A 75 5.03 10.01 -1.83
N GLN A 76 4.10 10.11 -0.88
CA GLN A 76 3.33 11.31 -0.53
C GLN A 76 2.47 11.88 -1.68
N ASP A 77 2.15 11.06 -2.69
CA ASP A 77 1.15 11.39 -3.71
C ASP A 77 -0.23 10.98 -3.21
N TYR A 78 -0.80 11.80 -2.34
CA TYR A 78 -2.06 11.49 -1.67
C TYR A 78 -3.28 11.47 -2.60
N GLU A 79 -3.23 12.19 -3.73
CA GLU A 79 -4.30 12.16 -4.73
C GLU A 79 -4.39 10.78 -5.39
N SER A 80 -3.23 10.23 -5.80
CA SER A 80 -3.16 8.87 -6.30
C SER A 80 -3.50 7.85 -5.21
N ALA A 81 -3.06 8.08 -3.97
CA ALA A 81 -3.41 7.20 -2.85
C ALA A 81 -4.93 7.08 -2.66
N PHE A 82 -5.66 8.19 -2.62
CA PHE A 82 -7.12 8.17 -2.50
C PHE A 82 -7.80 7.48 -3.68
N THR A 83 -7.31 7.73 -4.90
CA THR A 83 -7.81 7.05 -6.10
C THR A 83 -7.72 5.52 -5.94
N TRP A 84 -6.60 5.02 -5.45
CA TRP A 84 -6.39 3.58 -5.26
C TRP A 84 -7.10 3.01 -4.02
N LEU A 85 -7.24 3.79 -2.94
CA LEU A 85 -8.08 3.40 -1.80
C LEU A 85 -9.54 3.20 -2.20
N HIS A 86 -10.09 4.09 -3.03
CA HIS A 86 -11.45 3.93 -3.56
C HIS A 86 -11.58 2.68 -4.44
N LYS A 87 -10.61 2.42 -5.32
CA LYS A 87 -10.58 1.19 -6.13
C LYS A 87 -10.53 -0.07 -5.26
N SER A 88 -9.76 -0.05 -4.18
CA SER A 88 -9.66 -1.16 -3.22
C SER A 88 -10.99 -1.40 -2.51
N TYR A 89 -11.66 -0.33 -2.07
CA TYR A 89 -13.01 -0.40 -1.50
C TYR A 89 -14.04 -0.97 -2.48
N ASP A 90 -14.10 -0.43 -3.71
CA ASP A 90 -15.07 -0.86 -4.73
C ASP A 90 -14.91 -2.35 -5.09
N ARG A 91 -13.66 -2.85 -5.08
CA ARG A 91 -13.35 -4.27 -5.29
C ARG A 91 -13.51 -5.15 -4.05
N HIS A 92 -13.88 -4.58 -2.92
CA HIS A 92 -14.03 -5.28 -1.64
C HIS A 92 -12.76 -6.05 -1.27
N GLU A 93 -11.60 -5.45 -1.52
CA GLU A 93 -10.31 -6.05 -1.20
C GLU A 93 -10.15 -6.25 0.32
N MET A 94 -9.68 -7.43 0.72
CA MET A 94 -9.67 -7.87 2.12
C MET A 94 -8.88 -6.93 3.03
N GLU A 95 -7.80 -6.36 2.51
CA GLU A 95 -6.89 -5.47 3.24
C GLU A 95 -7.55 -4.15 3.65
N MET A 96 -8.70 -3.79 3.08
CA MET A 96 -9.52 -2.65 3.55
C MET A 96 -9.92 -2.77 5.03
N ALA A 97 -9.93 -3.98 5.60
CA ALA A 97 -10.10 -4.19 7.03
C ALA A 97 -9.03 -3.49 7.89
N TRP A 98 -7.85 -3.20 7.32
CA TRP A 98 -6.74 -2.51 7.99
C TRP A 98 -6.77 -0.99 7.84
N LEU A 99 -7.77 -0.40 7.15
CA LEU A 99 -7.85 1.05 6.88
C LEU A 99 -7.59 1.90 8.12
N ARG A 100 -8.14 1.50 9.28
CA ARG A 100 -8.00 2.21 10.55
C ARG A 100 -6.61 2.12 11.16
N GLU A 101 -5.93 0.99 10.99
CA GLU A 101 -4.73 0.63 11.75
C GLU A 101 -3.44 0.83 10.95
N GLU A 102 -3.53 0.92 9.63
CA GLU A 102 -2.37 1.07 8.75
C GLU A 102 -1.58 2.36 9.05
N PRO A 103 -0.29 2.26 9.44
CA PRO A 103 0.54 3.43 9.74
C PRO A 103 0.75 4.38 8.56
N LEU A 104 0.84 3.89 7.33
CA LEU A 104 1.02 4.76 6.15
C LEU A 104 -0.17 5.65 5.86
N LEU A 105 -1.35 5.31 6.40
CA LEU A 105 -2.56 6.12 6.24
C LEU A 105 -2.71 7.19 7.33
N ILE A 106 -1.84 7.21 8.34
CA ILE A 106 -1.86 8.21 9.42
C ILE A 106 -1.96 9.66 8.88
N PRO A 107 -1.17 10.09 7.87
CA PRO A 107 -1.26 11.44 7.33
C PRO A 107 -2.63 11.77 6.69
N LEU A 108 -3.40 10.76 6.29
CA LEU A 108 -4.68 10.92 5.62
C LEU A 108 -5.87 10.98 6.59
N ARG A 109 -5.70 10.63 7.87
CA ARG A 109 -6.83 10.37 8.79
C ARG A 109 -7.71 11.58 9.07
N ASN A 110 -7.20 12.79 8.88
CA ASN A 110 -7.96 14.04 9.05
C ASN A 110 -8.53 14.59 7.73
N ASP A 111 -8.23 13.96 6.59
CA ASP A 111 -8.78 14.36 5.29
C ASP A 111 -10.24 13.90 5.18
N GLN A 112 -11.12 14.79 4.72
CA GLN A 112 -12.56 14.51 4.56
C GLN A 112 -12.82 13.26 3.70
N ARG A 113 -12.00 13.01 2.67
CA ARG A 113 -12.12 11.83 1.80
C ARG A 113 -11.83 10.53 2.55
N TYR A 114 -10.87 10.55 3.47
CA TYR A 114 -10.58 9.40 4.33
C TYR A 114 -11.75 9.13 5.27
N LEU A 115 -12.30 10.17 5.91
CA LEU A 115 -13.43 10.03 6.82
C LEU A 115 -14.68 9.48 6.11
N GLU A 116 -14.95 9.92 4.89
CA GLU A 116 -16.02 9.39 4.04
C GLU A 116 -15.80 7.92 3.69
N LEU A 117 -14.59 7.55 3.29
CA LEU A 117 -14.23 6.16 2.99
C LEU A 117 -14.35 5.28 4.24
N TYR A 118 -13.89 5.77 5.39
CA TYR A 118 -13.97 5.10 6.68
C TYR A 118 -15.41 4.78 7.07
N ALA A 119 -16.32 5.76 6.93
CA ALA A 119 -17.74 5.57 7.18
C ALA A 119 -18.37 4.52 6.23
N LYS A 120 -17.95 4.50 4.96
CA LYS A 120 -18.39 3.52 3.96
C LYS A 120 -17.93 2.09 4.25
N VAL A 121 -16.75 1.91 4.85
CA VAL A 121 -16.27 0.59 5.30
C VAL A 121 -17.09 0.07 6.48
N GLY A 122 -17.65 0.96 7.31
CA GLY A 122 -18.59 0.59 8.37
C GLY A 122 -17.91 0.15 9.67
N PHE A 123 -16.76 0.74 10.01
CA PHE A 123 -16.13 0.48 11.31
C PHE A 123 -17.04 0.95 12.47
N PRO A 124 -17.07 0.21 13.60
CA PRO A 124 -17.96 0.52 14.73
C PRO A 124 -17.43 1.63 15.65
N MET A 125 -16.18 2.06 15.45
CA MET A 125 -15.50 3.06 16.28
C MET A 125 -15.12 4.24 15.40
N GLU A 126 -14.89 5.40 16.00
CA GLU A 126 -14.32 6.53 15.29
C GLU A 126 -12.87 6.24 14.83
N PRO A 127 -12.43 6.86 13.71
CA PRO A 127 -11.04 6.77 13.27
C PRO A 127 -10.12 7.39 14.32
N HIS A 128 -8.89 6.87 14.40
CA HIS A 128 -7.89 7.44 15.28
C HIS A 128 -7.46 8.82 14.78
N SER A 129 -7.78 9.86 15.53
CA SER A 129 -7.19 11.18 15.33
C SER A 129 -5.67 11.08 15.52
N THR A 130 -4.88 11.73 14.67
CA THR A 130 -3.46 11.93 14.96
C THR A 130 -3.32 12.76 16.24
N PRO A 131 -2.50 12.34 17.23
CA PRO A 131 -2.13 13.23 18.32
C PRO A 131 -1.47 14.48 17.76
N GLU A 132 -1.79 15.65 18.34
CA GLU A 132 -1.10 16.92 18.09
C GLU A 132 0.40 16.87 18.44
#